data_AF-A0A4Y2C740-F1
#
_entry.id   AF-A0A4Y2C740-F1
#
_cell.length_a   1.000
_cell.length_b   1.000
_cell.length_c   1.000
_cell.angle_alpha   90.00
_cell.angle_beta   90.00
_cell.angle_gamma   90.00
#
_symmetry.space_group_name_H-M   'P 1'
#
loop_
_entity.id
_entity.type
_entity.pdbx_description
1 polymer ?
#
loop_
_entity_poly.entity_id
_entity_poly.type
_entity_poly.pdbx_seq_one_letter_code
_entity_poly.pdbx_strand_id
1 'polypeptide(L)'
;MWPAPLDRDTTGYLDIHSSGGTLTNDPKPGGCFSLTQALSRTRDPGLWPWALRLIVFLPRCSSVSPTCALLKRGENIMNPTFCPSLQHVAAVQIALTLYKHKDIQHLLDEFDCRFPSAYTTDETLQHIFGVPCTKDEDGWKEVKKTAMEILPDFLATNHKVKVANMIRPLHWEYKKWVTDHNFLRHLTSKEHLNFICWKSEGTINRIRTAQNFIREGNFLMACVYFMEKEIMELNPNKRILSLNIIINFWMEWLHRINEKPVTPWPEKLDEWFRNPDFYGYIPIRVSSFFHLLSRENRRNCFPLFGQEKSLDGDLRLNLNWERRRGFFPLYKQNTAHDDDLRLCLNLMDKEERILLFRCRPSSVLRSFLKWPYHDIFMEMANQMWPYISIDCFEDILRYILSVPPGLEDVCCLKIFKEFWDESPYSYKEQIKNSYILKWVKRAET
;
A
#
# COMPACT_ATOMS: atom_id res chain seq x y z
N MET A 1 21.41 -35.98 -12.30
CA MET A 1 22.75 -35.59 -12.78
C MET A 1 22.56 -34.45 -13.77
N TRP A 2 22.77 -33.21 -13.33
CA TRP A 2 22.78 -32.01 -14.17
C TRP A 2 24.24 -31.54 -14.26
N PRO A 3 24.74 -31.07 -15.42
CA PRO A 3 26.12 -30.63 -15.53
C PRO A 3 26.30 -29.19 -15.02
N ALA A 4 27.48 -28.95 -14.45
CA ALA A 4 27.98 -27.69 -13.91
C ALA A 4 28.24 -26.62 -15.01
N PRO A 5 28.27 -25.33 -14.66
CA PRO A 5 28.54 -24.24 -15.60
C PRO A 5 30.04 -24.06 -15.87
N LEU A 6 30.34 -23.74 -17.13
CA LEU A 6 31.66 -23.39 -17.67
C LEU A 6 32.09 -21.98 -17.27
N ASP A 7 33.38 -21.88 -16.92
CA ASP A 7 34.14 -20.65 -16.69
C ASP A 7 34.07 -19.66 -17.86
N ARG A 8 34.02 -18.36 -17.51
CA ARG A 8 34.30 -17.26 -18.43
C ARG A 8 35.53 -16.52 -17.93
N ASP A 9 36.67 -16.83 -18.53
CA ASP A 9 37.83 -15.95 -18.62
C ASP A 9 37.95 -15.47 -20.06
N THR A 10 37.94 -14.15 -20.27
CA THR A 10 38.72 -13.48 -21.32
C THR A 10 38.64 -11.96 -21.13
N THR A 11 39.67 -11.42 -20.50
CA THR A 11 40.02 -10.00 -20.48
C THR A 11 40.69 -9.62 -21.81
N GLY A 12 40.05 -8.77 -22.59
CA GLY A 12 40.62 -8.15 -23.79
C GLY A 12 41.02 -6.70 -23.49
N TYR A 13 42.32 -6.47 -23.40
CA TYR A 13 42.97 -5.15 -23.39
C TYR A 13 42.72 -4.44 -24.72
N LEU A 14 42.36 -3.15 -24.68
CA LEU A 14 42.45 -2.23 -25.82
C LEU A 14 42.99 -0.90 -25.33
N ASP A 15 44.25 -0.63 -25.72
CA ASP A 15 44.94 0.65 -25.63
C ASP A 15 44.24 1.69 -26.52
N ILE A 16 44.02 2.89 -25.99
CA ILE A 16 43.74 4.08 -26.80
C ILE A 16 44.63 5.23 -26.33
N HIS A 17 45.30 5.81 -27.33
CA HIS A 17 46.30 6.85 -27.27
C HIS A 17 45.88 8.14 -26.56
N SER A 18 46.85 8.70 -25.85
CA SER A 18 46.94 10.07 -25.33
C SER A 18 47.19 11.07 -26.46
N SER A 19 46.46 12.18 -26.44
CA SER A 19 46.88 13.44 -27.07
C SER A 19 46.35 14.61 -26.24
N GLY A 20 47.28 15.39 -25.70
CA GLY A 20 47.01 16.55 -24.86
C GLY A 20 46.58 17.80 -25.62
N GLY A 21 46.00 18.74 -24.87
CA GLY A 21 45.66 20.09 -25.32
C GLY A 21 45.43 21.00 -24.11
N THR A 22 46.21 22.07 -24.04
CA THR A 22 46.39 23.03 -22.95
C THR A 22 45.33 24.14 -22.88
N LEU A 23 45.01 24.55 -21.64
CA LEU A 23 44.78 25.90 -21.09
C LEU A 23 43.93 26.94 -21.86
N THR A 24 42.86 27.43 -21.21
CA THR A 24 42.65 28.87 -20.94
C THR A 24 41.75 29.09 -19.71
N ASN A 25 41.94 30.26 -19.10
CA ASN A 25 41.58 30.73 -17.75
C ASN A 25 40.13 31.22 -17.54
N ASP A 26 39.86 31.51 -16.26
CA ASP A 26 38.88 32.46 -15.65
C ASP A 26 37.57 31.87 -15.05
N PRO A 27 36.91 32.55 -14.07
CA PRO A 27 37.40 32.79 -12.72
C PRO A 27 36.37 32.38 -11.61
N LYS A 28 36.86 32.39 -10.36
CA LYS A 28 36.16 32.05 -9.10
C LYS A 28 34.87 32.85 -8.84
N PRO A 29 33.99 32.32 -7.96
CA PRO A 29 33.74 33.08 -6.71
C PRO A 29 33.68 32.22 -5.42
N GLY A 30 33.92 32.92 -4.30
CA GLY A 30 33.76 32.64 -2.86
C GLY A 30 33.38 31.23 -2.39
N GLY A 31 34.12 30.57 -1.49
CA GLY A 31 34.57 31.10 -0.21
C GLY A 31 33.51 30.83 0.85
N CYS A 32 33.44 29.61 1.37
CA CYS A 32 32.62 29.28 2.54
C CYS A 32 33.42 28.36 3.49
N PHE A 33 33.33 28.70 4.78
CA PHE A 33 34.16 28.23 5.88
C PHE A 33 34.13 26.71 6.09
N SER A 34 35.31 26.13 6.28
CA SER A 34 35.50 24.80 6.87
C SER A 34 35.33 24.88 8.38
N LEU A 35 34.43 24.08 8.93
CA LEU A 35 34.31 23.83 10.37
C LEU A 35 34.42 22.32 10.58
N THR A 36 35.66 21.82 10.54
CA THR A 36 36.01 20.45 10.92
C THR A 36 37.15 20.53 11.93
N GLN A 37 36.82 20.58 13.22
CA GLN A 37 37.64 20.04 14.32
C GLN A 37 36.97 20.30 15.67
N ALA A 38 36.21 19.30 16.14
CA ALA A 38 36.09 18.92 17.56
C ALA A 38 35.03 17.83 17.62
N LEU A 39 35.44 16.59 17.88
CA LEU A 39 34.70 15.51 18.56
C LEU A 39 35.47 14.20 18.35
N SER A 40 36.61 14.10 19.03
CA SER A 40 37.27 12.82 19.25
C SER A 40 36.96 12.35 20.68
N ARG A 41 36.47 11.11 20.79
CA ARG A 41 36.27 10.27 21.99
C ARG A 41 34.84 10.20 22.55
N THR A 42 34.00 9.38 21.92
CA THR A 42 33.10 8.43 22.61
C THR A 42 32.84 7.22 21.69
N ARG A 43 32.73 6.02 22.30
CA ARG A 43 32.41 4.76 21.62
C ARG A 43 30.89 4.69 21.43
N ASP A 44 30.46 4.87 20.17
CA ASP A 44 29.21 4.43 19.52
C ASP A 44 28.54 5.56 18.69
N PRO A 45 28.75 5.61 17.35
CA PRO A 45 28.27 6.70 16.50
C PRO A 45 26.78 6.61 16.07
N GLY A 46 26.04 5.55 16.46
CA GLY A 46 24.78 5.20 15.79
C GLY A 46 23.57 6.09 16.05
N LEU A 47 23.50 6.79 17.20
CA LEU A 47 22.25 7.41 17.68
C LEU A 47 22.33 8.91 17.99
N TRP A 48 23.53 9.46 18.18
CA TRP A 48 23.72 10.84 18.65
C TRP A 48 23.49 11.96 17.60
N PRO A 49 23.75 11.78 16.30
CA PRO A 49 23.54 12.88 15.34
C PRO A 49 22.07 13.28 15.11
N TRP A 50 21.11 12.45 15.54
CA TRP A 50 19.69 12.61 15.19
C TRP A 50 18.89 13.51 16.14
N ALA A 51 19.15 13.43 17.45
CA ALA A 51 18.45 14.24 18.44
C ALA A 51 18.70 15.75 18.24
N LEU A 52 19.91 16.11 17.80
CA LEU A 52 20.27 17.50 17.48
C LEU A 52 19.75 17.96 16.11
N ARG A 53 19.62 17.08 15.11
CA ARG A 53 19.07 17.46 13.79
C ARG A 53 17.55 17.70 13.82
N LEU A 54 16.80 16.98 14.65
CA LEU A 54 15.36 17.22 14.78
C LEU A 54 15.03 18.54 15.50
N ILE A 55 15.92 19.03 16.37
CA ILE A 55 15.72 20.27 17.12
C ILE A 55 16.23 21.50 16.36
N VAL A 56 17.25 21.35 15.49
CA VAL A 56 17.92 22.48 14.83
C VAL A 56 17.41 22.78 13.40
N PHE A 57 16.73 21.84 12.72
CA PHE A 57 16.27 22.03 11.34
C PHE A 57 14.75 22.10 11.12
N LEU A 58 13.95 22.27 12.18
CA LEU A 58 12.56 22.67 12.00
C LEU A 58 12.51 24.18 11.73
N PRO A 59 12.00 24.64 10.57
CA PRO A 59 11.74 26.06 10.39
C PRO A 59 10.80 26.48 11.53
N ARG A 60 11.11 27.60 12.18
CA ARG A 60 10.12 28.32 12.99
C ARG A 60 9.00 28.76 12.03
N CYS A 61 8.04 27.88 11.77
CA CYS A 61 6.74 28.28 11.26
C CYS A 61 6.04 29.01 12.41
N SER A 62 6.29 30.32 12.49
CA SER A 62 5.47 31.24 13.25
C SER A 62 4.02 31.11 12.76
N SER A 63 3.16 30.62 13.66
CA SER A 63 1.69 30.70 13.63
C SER A 63 1.03 30.31 12.30
N VAL A 64 0.87 29.01 12.04
CA VAL A 64 -0.29 28.54 11.27
C VAL A 64 -1.45 28.41 12.27
N SER A 65 -2.39 29.35 12.16
CA SER A 65 -3.67 29.32 12.86
C SER A 65 -4.42 28.01 12.61
N PRO A 66 -5.16 27.44 13.58
CA PRO A 66 -6.04 26.30 13.37
C PRO A 66 -7.28 26.74 12.58
N THR A 67 -7.10 27.08 11.31
CA THR A 67 -8.18 27.46 10.39
C THR A 67 -8.19 26.57 9.15
N CYS A 68 -7.92 25.27 9.31
CA CYS A 68 -8.25 24.26 8.30
C CYS A 68 -9.68 23.69 8.46
N ALA A 69 -10.42 24.11 9.48
CA ALA A 69 -11.75 23.56 9.79
C ALA A 69 -12.96 24.34 9.22
N LEU A 70 -12.74 25.40 8.44
CA LEU A 70 -13.84 26.21 7.87
C LEU A 70 -13.58 26.63 6.42
N LEU A 71 -13.18 25.68 5.57
CA LEU A 71 -13.42 25.82 4.14
C LEU A 71 -14.91 25.62 3.88
N LYS A 72 -15.52 26.66 3.29
CA LYS A 72 -16.95 26.84 3.02
C LYS A 72 -17.66 25.53 2.63
N ARG A 73 -18.75 25.24 3.35
CA ARG A 73 -19.73 24.16 3.14
C ARG A 73 -20.56 24.36 1.85
N GLY A 74 -19.89 24.67 0.74
CA GLY A 74 -20.47 24.77 -0.59
C GLY A 74 -19.89 23.68 -1.47
N GLU A 75 -20.68 22.64 -1.72
CA GLU A 75 -20.60 21.63 -2.81
C GLU A 75 -19.24 21.05 -3.24
N ASN A 76 -18.17 21.18 -2.45
CA ASN A 76 -16.89 20.54 -2.76
C ASN A 76 -16.98 19.04 -2.47
N ILE A 77 -17.26 18.26 -3.52
CA ILE A 77 -17.34 16.81 -3.45
C ILE A 77 -15.95 16.25 -3.14
N MET A 78 -15.82 15.72 -1.92
CA MET A 78 -15.01 14.61 -1.40
C MET A 78 -13.69 14.28 -2.09
N ASN A 79 -12.64 15.06 -1.85
CA ASN A 79 -11.28 14.54 -2.03
C ASN A 79 -10.69 14.25 -0.65
N PRO A 80 -10.92 13.05 -0.07
CA PRO A 80 -10.41 12.68 1.24
C PRO A 80 -8.88 12.60 1.19
N THR A 81 -8.22 13.73 1.42
CA THR A 81 -6.77 13.82 1.49
C THR A 81 -6.35 13.64 2.94
N PHE A 82 -5.62 12.57 3.22
CA PHE A 82 -5.02 12.38 4.54
C PHE A 82 -3.84 13.31 4.74
N CYS A 83 -4.02 14.26 5.66
CA CYS A 83 -3.01 15.20 6.10
C CYS A 83 -2.56 14.79 7.52
N PRO A 84 -1.55 13.92 7.67
CA PRO A 84 -1.10 13.51 9.00
C PRO A 84 -0.62 14.72 9.82
N SER A 85 -0.90 14.71 11.12
CA SER A 85 -0.33 15.70 12.02
C SER A 85 1.21 15.61 12.04
N LEU A 86 1.90 16.72 12.32
CA LEU A 86 3.35 16.73 12.46
C LEU A 86 3.83 15.71 13.51
N GLN A 87 3.06 15.53 14.59
CA GLN A 87 3.34 14.53 15.61
C GLN A 87 3.26 13.10 15.06
N HIS A 88 2.28 12.80 14.20
CA HIS A 88 2.18 11.50 13.52
C HIS A 88 3.38 11.27 12.61
N VAL A 89 3.72 12.25 11.75
CA VAL A 89 4.87 12.15 10.85
C VAL A 89 6.16 11.92 11.63
N ALA A 90 6.40 12.67 12.70
CA ALA A 90 7.58 12.50 13.56
C ALA A 90 7.62 11.10 14.20
N ALA A 91 6.48 10.63 14.74
CA ALA A 91 6.39 9.31 15.35
C ALA A 91 6.65 8.19 14.32
N VAL A 92 6.13 8.31 13.10
CA VAL A 92 6.38 7.37 12.00
C VAL A 92 7.87 7.33 11.64
N GLN A 93 8.54 8.48 11.53
CA GLN A 93 9.98 8.51 11.20
C GLN A 93 10.84 7.81 12.26
N ILE A 94 10.53 8.01 13.54
CA ILE A 94 11.21 7.30 14.63
C ILE A 94 10.89 5.80 14.56
N ALA A 95 9.61 5.45 14.36
CA ALA A 95 9.18 4.05 14.26
C ALA A 95 9.82 3.34 13.07
N LEU A 96 10.00 3.98 11.92
CA LEU A 96 10.72 3.44 10.77
C LEU A 96 12.20 3.18 11.05
N THR A 97 12.82 4.04 11.87
CA THR A 97 14.20 3.84 12.32
C THR A 97 14.30 2.61 13.23
N LEU A 98 13.39 2.48 14.20
CA LEU A 98 13.28 1.28 15.04
C LEU A 98 12.95 0.03 14.23
N TYR A 99 12.06 0.15 13.24
CA TYR A 99 11.66 -0.96 12.38
C TYR A 99 12.87 -1.54 11.66
N LYS A 100 13.86 -0.73 11.28
CA LYS A 100 15.13 -1.17 10.67
C LYS A 100 16.19 -1.62 11.68
N HIS A 101 15.93 -1.49 12.98
CA HIS A 101 16.86 -1.91 14.02
C HIS A 101 17.01 -3.44 14.02
N LYS A 102 18.25 -3.93 14.12
CA LYS A 102 18.56 -5.37 14.01
C LYS A 102 17.78 -6.24 15.01
N ASP A 103 17.61 -5.77 16.25
CA ASP A 103 16.94 -6.54 17.31
C ASP A 103 15.43 -6.61 17.07
N ILE A 104 14.83 -5.53 16.56
CA ILE A 104 13.42 -5.50 16.16
C ILE A 104 13.22 -6.40 14.93
N GLN A 105 14.10 -6.31 13.93
CA GLN A 105 14.05 -7.17 12.75
C GLN A 105 14.18 -8.66 13.09
N HIS A 106 15.08 -9.01 14.02
CA HIS A 106 15.22 -10.38 14.49
C HIS A 106 13.90 -10.92 15.08
N LEU A 107 13.26 -10.15 15.97
CA LEU A 107 11.97 -10.54 16.56
C LEU A 107 10.87 -10.68 15.50
N LEU A 108 10.82 -9.75 14.53
CA LEU A 108 9.86 -9.81 13.43
C LEU A 108 10.09 -11.01 12.49
N ASP A 109 11.36 -11.29 12.14
CA ASP A 109 11.75 -12.47 11.35
C ASP A 109 11.35 -13.76 12.09
N GLU A 110 11.50 -13.80 13.42
CA GLU A 110 11.09 -14.94 14.25
C GLU A 110 9.56 -15.13 14.24
N PHE A 111 8.77 -14.05 14.30
CA PHE A 111 7.32 -14.12 14.16
C PHE A 111 6.91 -14.66 12.79
N ASP A 112 7.53 -14.14 11.74
CA ASP A 112 7.30 -14.61 10.38
C ASP A 112 7.65 -16.10 10.22
N CYS A 113 8.64 -16.60 10.97
CA CYS A 113 9.02 -18.02 10.97
C CYS A 113 8.06 -18.90 11.79
N ARG A 114 7.54 -18.41 12.92
CA ARG A 114 6.54 -19.13 13.75
C ARG A 114 5.21 -19.29 13.03
N PHE A 115 4.84 -18.26 12.29
CA PHE A 115 3.63 -18.22 11.50
C PHE A 115 4.01 -17.98 10.05
N PRO A 116 4.65 -18.98 9.39
CA PRO A 116 4.90 -18.86 7.97
C PRO A 116 3.56 -18.53 7.33
N SER A 117 3.58 -17.63 6.35
CA SER A 117 2.41 -17.39 5.49
C SER A 117 2.05 -18.74 4.91
N ALA A 118 1.17 -19.44 5.62
CA ALA A 118 0.63 -20.66 5.15
C ALA A 118 -0.13 -20.17 3.94
N TYR A 119 0.36 -20.49 2.76
CA TYR A 119 -0.43 -20.48 1.55
C TYR A 119 -1.52 -21.56 1.68
N THR A 120 -2.12 -21.72 2.86
CA THR A 120 -3.20 -22.64 3.15
C THR A 120 -4.25 -22.27 2.15
N THR A 121 -4.48 -23.21 1.25
CA THR A 121 -5.56 -23.32 0.28
C THR A 121 -6.95 -23.26 0.94
N ASP A 122 -7.04 -22.91 2.23
CA ASP A 122 -8.28 -22.54 2.88
C ASP A 122 -8.65 -21.11 2.46
N GLU A 123 -9.28 -21.06 1.29
CA GLU A 123 -9.70 -19.89 0.53
C GLU A 123 -10.74 -19.02 1.25
N THR A 124 -11.25 -19.46 2.40
CA THR A 124 -12.42 -18.85 3.04
C THR A 124 -12.11 -17.60 3.85
N LEU A 125 -10.87 -17.41 4.36
CA LEU A 125 -10.56 -16.36 5.34
C LEU A 125 -9.30 -15.49 5.04
N GLN A 126 -8.71 -15.61 3.84
CA GLN A 126 -7.33 -15.20 3.56
C GLN A 126 -6.98 -13.69 3.65
N HIS A 127 -7.93 -12.74 3.57
CA HIS A 127 -7.53 -11.32 3.44
C HIS A 127 -7.55 -10.50 4.73
N ILE A 128 -8.13 -11.03 5.80
CA ILE A 128 -8.07 -10.39 7.13
C ILE A 128 -7.39 -11.30 8.14
N PHE A 129 -7.53 -12.63 8.00
CA PHE A 129 -6.91 -13.61 8.88
C PHE A 129 -5.60 -14.22 8.34
N GLY A 130 -5.19 -13.86 7.11
CA GLY A 130 -4.12 -14.55 6.37
C GLY A 130 -2.75 -13.90 6.40
N VAL A 131 -2.59 -12.71 6.99
CA VAL A 131 -1.25 -12.21 7.33
C VAL A 131 -0.97 -12.70 8.75
N PRO A 132 -0.18 -13.77 8.92
CA PRO A 132 -0.19 -14.54 10.17
C PRO A 132 0.43 -13.78 11.35
N CYS A 133 1.23 -12.76 11.05
CA CYS A 133 1.97 -11.97 12.03
C CYS A 133 1.08 -11.10 12.94
N THR A 134 -0.24 -11.23 12.94
CA THR A 134 -1.15 -10.44 13.80
C THR A 134 -1.88 -11.24 14.87
N LYS A 135 -1.59 -12.52 15.03
CA LYS A 135 -2.23 -13.34 16.06
C LYS A 135 -1.36 -13.52 17.30
N ASP A 136 -0.06 -13.25 17.18
CA ASP A 136 0.90 -13.43 18.26
C ASP A 136 0.99 -12.20 19.17
N GLU A 137 0.02 -12.06 20.07
CA GLU A 137 -0.01 -10.94 21.00
C GLU A 137 1.18 -10.94 21.96
N ASP A 138 1.72 -12.10 22.32
CA ASP A 138 2.87 -12.18 23.21
C ASP A 138 4.16 -11.76 22.50
N GLY A 139 4.32 -12.17 21.24
CA GLY A 139 5.34 -11.63 20.37
C GLY A 139 5.27 -10.11 20.24
N TRP A 140 4.10 -9.54 19.95
CA TRP A 140 3.99 -8.08 19.84
C TRP A 140 4.26 -7.34 21.14
N LYS A 141 3.96 -7.92 22.31
CA LYS A 141 4.37 -7.36 23.61
C LYS A 141 5.89 -7.32 23.72
N GLU A 142 6.59 -8.35 23.26
CA GLU A 142 8.05 -8.40 23.25
C GLU A 142 8.64 -7.34 22.31
N VAL A 143 8.19 -7.27 21.05
CA VAL A 143 8.64 -6.22 20.11
C VAL A 143 8.39 -4.83 20.65
N LYS A 144 7.22 -4.60 21.25
CA LYS A 144 6.90 -3.30 21.87
C LYS A 144 7.83 -2.99 23.04
N LYS A 145 8.09 -3.96 23.91
CA LYS A 145 9.00 -3.82 25.06
C LYS A 145 10.41 -3.47 24.58
N THR A 146 10.97 -4.26 23.66
CA THR A 146 12.29 -4.03 23.08
C THR A 146 12.38 -2.66 22.40
N ALA A 147 11.35 -2.26 21.66
CA ALA A 147 11.28 -0.93 21.05
C ALA A 147 11.31 0.19 22.09
N MET A 148 10.60 0.04 23.22
CA MET A 148 10.61 1.02 24.30
C MET A 148 11.96 1.12 25.02
N GLU A 149 12.70 0.01 25.12
CA GLU A 149 14.05 -0.05 25.68
C GLU A 149 15.09 0.61 24.77
N ILE A 150 14.95 0.48 23.44
CA ILE A 150 15.84 1.14 22.47
C ILE A 150 15.59 2.66 22.43
N LEU A 151 14.35 3.10 22.68
CA LEU A 151 13.99 4.51 22.57
C LEU A 151 14.66 5.38 23.66
N PRO A 152 15.20 6.57 23.32
CA PRO A 152 15.89 7.42 24.27
C PRO A 152 15.03 7.85 25.47
N ASP A 153 15.63 7.90 26.66
CA ASP A 153 14.92 8.22 27.92
C ASP A 153 14.35 9.62 28.03
N PHE A 154 14.83 10.57 27.20
CA PHE A 154 14.25 11.91 27.16
C PHE A 154 12.85 11.94 26.50
N LEU A 155 12.46 10.88 25.76
CA LEU A 155 11.11 10.76 25.23
C LEU A 155 10.16 10.35 26.35
N ALA A 156 9.13 11.18 26.59
CA ALA A 156 8.08 10.84 27.55
C ALA A 156 7.43 9.48 27.24
N THR A 157 7.04 8.75 28.29
CA THR A 157 6.55 7.36 28.19
C THR A 157 5.38 7.20 27.21
N ASN A 158 4.46 8.15 27.17
CA ASN A 158 3.34 8.16 26.23
C ASN A 158 3.80 8.23 24.77
N HIS A 159 4.84 9.01 24.47
CA HIS A 159 5.45 9.09 23.14
C HIS A 159 6.21 7.80 22.80
N LYS A 160 6.95 7.21 23.76
CA LYS A 160 7.60 5.90 23.55
C LYS A 160 6.58 4.83 23.18
N VAL A 161 5.47 4.76 23.92
CA VAL A 161 4.36 3.83 23.65
C VAL A 161 3.74 4.09 22.28
N LYS A 162 3.48 5.36 21.93
CA LYS A 162 2.92 5.73 20.62
C LYS A 162 3.82 5.29 19.46
N VAL A 163 5.12 5.54 19.56
CA VAL A 163 6.11 5.14 18.55
C VAL A 163 6.23 3.62 18.45
N ALA A 164 6.36 2.93 19.59
CA ALA A 164 6.47 1.46 19.60
C ALA A 164 5.22 0.78 19.02
N ASN A 165 4.03 1.31 19.29
CA ASN A 165 2.78 0.81 18.70
C ASN A 165 2.71 0.97 17.17
N MET A 166 3.51 1.86 16.56
CA MET A 166 3.55 2.02 15.09
C MET A 166 4.33 0.91 14.37
N ILE A 167 5.14 0.13 15.07
CA ILE A 167 5.93 -0.95 14.44
C ILE A 167 5.01 -2.01 13.83
N ARG A 168 3.91 -2.34 14.49
CA ARG A 168 2.93 -3.34 14.03
C ARG A 168 2.23 -2.94 12.72
N PRO A 169 1.59 -1.77 12.59
CA PRO A 169 0.99 -1.35 11.32
C PRO A 169 2.02 -1.16 10.20
N LEU A 170 3.25 -0.73 10.51
CA LEU A 170 4.35 -0.70 9.52
C LEU A 170 4.66 -2.11 9.02
N HIS A 171 4.86 -3.07 9.93
CA HIS A 171 5.12 -4.45 9.56
C HIS A 171 3.97 -5.03 8.72
N TRP A 172 2.73 -4.77 9.12
CA TRP A 172 1.54 -5.19 8.37
C TRP A 172 1.53 -4.63 6.94
N GLU A 173 1.76 -3.33 6.78
CA GLU A 173 1.82 -2.69 5.46
C GLU A 173 2.92 -3.31 4.58
N TYR A 174 4.07 -3.65 5.17
CA TYR A 174 5.14 -4.38 4.50
C TYR A 174 4.73 -5.80 4.10
N LYS A 175 4.14 -6.59 5.01
CA LYS A 175 3.71 -7.97 4.71
C LYS A 175 2.61 -8.01 3.65
N LYS A 176 1.69 -7.05 3.69
CA LYS A 176 0.67 -6.85 2.65
C LYS A 176 1.34 -6.58 1.30
N TRP A 177 2.28 -5.63 1.25
CA TRP A 177 3.03 -5.34 0.03
C TRP A 177 3.75 -6.57 -0.53
N VAL A 178 4.44 -7.36 0.32
CA VAL A 178 5.10 -8.61 -0.11
C VAL A 178 4.09 -9.63 -0.65
N THR A 179 2.92 -9.74 -0.03
CA THR A 179 1.84 -10.64 -0.47
C THR A 179 1.31 -10.24 -1.85
N ASP A 180 1.11 -8.95 -2.06
CA ASP A 180 0.63 -8.41 -3.34
C ASP A 180 1.66 -8.57 -4.48
N HIS A 181 2.94 -8.73 -4.12
CA HIS A 181 4.05 -8.94 -5.06
C HIS A 181 4.70 -10.30 -4.83
N ASN A 182 3.89 -11.35 -4.64
CA ASN A 182 4.37 -12.71 -4.35
C ASN A 182 5.36 -13.28 -5.40
N PHE A 183 5.43 -12.70 -6.60
CA PHE A 183 6.44 -13.04 -7.61
C PHE A 183 7.88 -12.69 -7.16
N LEU A 184 8.02 -11.86 -6.14
CA LEU A 184 9.30 -11.54 -5.47
C LEU A 184 9.70 -12.55 -4.40
N ARG A 185 8.97 -13.66 -4.20
CA ARG A 185 9.23 -14.68 -3.17
C ARG A 185 10.66 -15.26 -3.12
N HIS A 186 11.44 -15.06 -4.18
CA HIS A 186 12.81 -15.57 -4.28
C HIS A 186 13.84 -14.66 -3.59
N LEU A 187 13.48 -13.42 -3.27
CA LEU A 187 14.32 -12.50 -2.53
C LEU A 187 14.08 -12.66 -1.03
N THR A 188 15.13 -12.51 -0.23
CA THR A 188 15.04 -12.64 1.23
C THR A 188 14.32 -11.45 1.87
N SER A 189 13.74 -11.63 3.06
CA SER A 189 13.04 -10.55 3.79
C SER A 189 13.91 -9.31 4.00
N LYS A 190 15.20 -9.51 4.27
CA LYS A 190 16.18 -8.44 4.51
C LYS A 190 16.49 -7.64 3.26
N GLU A 191 16.60 -8.29 2.10
CA GLU A 191 16.84 -7.62 0.83
C GLU A 191 15.66 -6.72 0.46
N HIS A 192 14.42 -7.22 0.62
CA HIS A 192 13.21 -6.45 0.31
C HIS A 192 13.16 -5.10 1.04
N LEU A 193 13.45 -5.09 2.34
CA LEU A 193 13.32 -3.90 3.18
C LEU A 193 14.20 -2.74 2.73
N ASN A 194 15.32 -3.02 2.07
CA ASN A 194 16.22 -1.99 1.54
C ASN A 194 15.62 -1.26 0.33
N PHE A 195 14.73 -1.91 -0.43
CA PHE A 195 14.05 -1.32 -1.58
C PHE A 195 12.77 -0.57 -1.20
N ILE A 196 12.19 -0.86 -0.03
CA ILE A 196 10.94 -0.23 0.43
C ILE A 196 11.13 1.26 0.66
N CYS A 197 10.36 2.07 -0.08
CA CYS A 197 10.23 3.50 0.13
C CYS A 197 9.00 3.78 0.98
N TRP A 198 9.18 4.39 2.15
CA TRP A 198 8.08 4.79 3.03
C TRP A 198 7.63 6.22 2.75
N LYS A 199 6.34 6.50 2.91
CA LYS A 199 5.78 7.86 2.94
C LYS A 199 5.80 8.40 4.37
N SER A 200 5.61 9.71 4.52
CA SER A 200 5.60 10.40 5.82
C SER A 200 4.49 9.94 6.76
N GLU A 201 3.36 9.51 6.21
CA GLU A 201 2.23 8.95 6.93
C GLU A 201 2.44 7.49 7.37
N GLY A 202 3.51 6.85 6.88
CA GLY A 202 3.92 5.50 7.24
C GLY A 202 3.39 4.41 6.32
N THR A 203 2.70 4.74 5.23
CA THR A 203 2.39 3.78 4.17
C THR A 203 3.57 3.61 3.21
N ILE A 204 3.60 2.53 2.43
CA ILE A 204 4.64 2.33 1.42
C ILE A 204 4.33 3.20 0.18
N ASN A 205 5.32 3.96 -0.28
CA ASN A 205 5.32 4.60 -1.59
C ASN A 205 5.54 3.52 -2.65
N ARG A 206 4.44 2.95 -3.14
CA ARG A 206 4.46 1.82 -4.06
C ARG A 206 5.14 2.11 -5.38
N ILE A 207 4.93 3.29 -5.96
CA ILE A 207 5.58 3.69 -7.21
C ILE A 207 7.10 3.77 -7.04
N ARG A 208 7.59 4.49 -6.01
CA ARG A 208 9.04 4.59 -5.77
C ARG A 208 9.66 3.25 -5.39
N THR A 209 8.94 2.44 -4.61
CA THR A 209 9.37 1.09 -4.25
C THR A 209 9.48 0.22 -5.51
N ALA A 210 8.47 0.23 -6.37
CA ALA A 210 8.50 -0.48 -7.65
C ALA A 210 9.68 -0.03 -8.52
N GLN A 211 9.93 1.29 -8.64
CA GLN A 211 11.10 1.82 -9.35
C GLN A 211 12.43 1.27 -8.81
N ASN A 212 12.57 1.15 -7.49
CA ASN A 212 13.76 0.56 -6.90
C ASN A 212 13.96 -0.91 -7.30
N PHE A 213 12.88 -1.71 -7.33
CA PHE A 213 12.96 -3.10 -7.80
C PHE A 213 13.21 -3.21 -9.31
N ILE A 214 12.70 -2.27 -10.10
CA ILE A 214 12.87 -2.24 -11.56
C ILE A 214 14.33 -1.96 -11.94
N ARG A 215 15.04 -1.13 -11.17
CA ARG A 215 16.49 -0.88 -11.35
C ARG A 215 17.32 -2.16 -11.20
N GLU A 216 16.85 -3.13 -10.42
CA GLU A 216 17.45 -4.46 -10.30
C GLU A 216 17.03 -5.43 -11.42
N GLY A 217 16.40 -4.93 -12.50
CA GLY A 217 16.02 -5.71 -13.66
C GLY A 217 14.64 -6.39 -13.56
N ASN A 218 13.79 -5.99 -12.61
CA ASN A 218 12.50 -6.66 -12.41
C ASN A 218 11.43 -6.22 -13.44
N PHE A 219 11.41 -6.90 -14.59
CA PHE A 219 10.47 -6.66 -15.67
C PHE A 219 9.00 -6.78 -15.27
N LEU A 220 8.65 -7.79 -14.45
CA LEU A 220 7.28 -8.00 -14.01
C LEU A 220 6.78 -6.83 -13.14
N MET A 221 7.64 -6.25 -12.31
CA MET A 221 7.33 -5.04 -11.55
C MET A 221 7.01 -3.86 -12.49
N ALA A 222 7.82 -3.66 -13.54
CA ALA A 222 7.59 -2.60 -14.52
C ALA A 222 6.23 -2.78 -15.23
N CYS A 223 5.90 -4.01 -15.63
CA CYS A 223 4.61 -4.35 -16.22
C CYS A 223 3.43 -4.06 -15.27
N VAL A 224 3.49 -4.55 -14.02
CA VAL A 224 2.41 -4.39 -13.03
C VAL A 224 2.12 -2.92 -12.74
N TYR A 225 3.14 -2.07 -12.72
CA TYR A 225 3.00 -0.64 -12.48
C TYR A 225 2.88 0.21 -13.76
N PHE A 226 2.79 -0.41 -14.93
CA PHE A 226 2.67 0.26 -16.24
C PHE A 226 3.76 1.32 -16.49
N MET A 227 5.01 0.98 -16.17
CA MET A 227 6.18 1.84 -16.35
C MET A 227 6.78 1.68 -17.75
N GLU A 228 6.15 2.29 -18.77
CA GLU A 228 6.48 2.13 -20.19
C GLU A 228 7.97 2.28 -20.49
N LYS A 229 8.60 3.37 -20.03
CA LYS A 229 10.00 3.66 -20.31
C LYS A 229 10.90 2.52 -19.82
N GLU A 230 10.69 2.08 -18.60
CA GLU A 230 11.44 1.00 -17.99
C GLU A 230 11.15 -0.36 -18.64
N ILE A 231 9.92 -0.61 -19.08
CA ILE A 231 9.56 -1.80 -19.86
C ILE A 231 10.36 -1.86 -21.17
N MET A 232 10.47 -0.73 -21.86
CA MET A 232 11.23 -0.60 -23.11
C MET A 232 12.74 -0.79 -22.87
N GLU A 233 13.28 -0.20 -21.81
CA GLU A 233 14.71 -0.29 -21.45
C GLU A 233 15.12 -1.71 -21.04
N LEU A 234 14.25 -2.44 -20.34
CA LEU A 234 14.51 -3.82 -19.92
C LEU A 234 14.50 -4.83 -21.09
N ASN A 235 13.99 -4.41 -22.25
CA ASN A 235 13.96 -5.14 -23.53
C ASN A 235 13.90 -6.68 -23.37
N PRO A 236 12.72 -7.24 -23.03
CA PRO A 236 12.55 -8.68 -22.86
C PRO A 236 12.62 -9.39 -24.22
N ASN A 237 13.80 -9.51 -24.82
CA ASN A 237 14.01 -10.25 -26.07
C ASN A 237 13.67 -11.75 -25.95
N LYS A 238 13.39 -12.23 -24.74
CA LYS A 238 12.91 -13.59 -24.48
C LYS A 238 11.40 -13.56 -24.36
N ARG A 239 10.72 -14.44 -25.10
CA ARG A 239 9.29 -14.75 -24.90
C ARG A 239 9.11 -15.29 -23.48
N ILE A 240 8.81 -14.41 -22.54
CA ILE A 240 8.36 -14.80 -21.21
C ILE A 240 6.91 -15.23 -21.39
N LEU A 241 6.70 -16.53 -21.58
CA LEU A 241 5.36 -17.10 -21.48
C LEU A 241 4.91 -16.92 -20.03
N SER A 242 3.99 -15.98 -19.82
CA SER A 242 3.42 -15.71 -18.52
C SER A 242 1.92 -15.93 -18.56
N LEU A 243 1.39 -16.57 -17.52
CA LEU A 243 -0.06 -16.54 -17.25
C LEU A 243 -0.51 -15.16 -16.77
N ASN A 244 0.41 -14.22 -16.59
CA ASN A 244 0.10 -12.84 -16.26
C ASN A 244 -0.44 -12.10 -17.48
N ILE A 245 -1.71 -11.75 -17.41
CA ILE A 245 -2.41 -11.01 -18.45
C ILE A 245 -1.80 -9.63 -18.72
N ILE A 246 -1.22 -8.98 -17.70
CA ILE A 246 -0.51 -7.70 -17.84
C ILE A 246 0.80 -7.88 -18.60
N ILE A 247 1.56 -8.95 -18.32
CA ILE A 247 2.75 -9.27 -19.12
C ILE A 247 2.33 -9.54 -20.57
N ASN A 248 1.27 -10.32 -20.80
CA ASN A 248 0.80 -10.62 -22.14
C ASN A 248 0.39 -9.36 -22.91
N PHE A 249 -0.27 -8.40 -22.26
CA PHE A 249 -0.57 -7.09 -22.85
C PHE A 249 0.69 -6.37 -23.31
N TRP A 250 1.69 -6.24 -22.42
CA TRP A 250 2.93 -5.55 -22.74
C TRP A 250 3.72 -6.29 -23.82
N MET A 251 3.84 -7.61 -23.75
CA MET A 251 4.53 -8.41 -24.75
C MET A 251 3.84 -8.34 -26.11
N GLU A 252 2.51 -8.35 -26.15
CA GLU A 252 1.76 -8.21 -27.40
C GLU A 252 1.90 -6.81 -27.98
N TRP A 253 1.90 -5.76 -27.15
CA TRP A 253 2.15 -4.40 -27.60
C TRP A 253 3.60 -4.23 -28.12
N LEU A 254 4.60 -4.66 -27.34
CA LEU A 254 6.02 -4.66 -27.71
C LEU A 254 6.31 -5.42 -29.00
N HIS A 255 5.62 -6.54 -29.23
CA HIS A 255 5.77 -7.30 -30.46
C HIS A 255 5.28 -6.51 -31.66
N ARG A 256 4.11 -5.85 -31.55
CA ARG A 256 3.51 -5.08 -32.65
C ARG A 256 4.31 -3.84 -33.00
N ILE A 257 4.90 -3.13 -32.02
CA ILE A 257 5.66 -1.89 -32.29
C ILE A 257 6.88 -2.13 -33.19
N ASN A 258 7.41 -3.36 -33.17
CA ASN A 258 8.53 -3.76 -34.02
C ASN A 258 8.10 -4.11 -35.45
N GLU A 259 6.81 -4.34 -35.70
CA GLU A 259 6.30 -4.79 -37.01
C GLU A 259 5.68 -3.66 -37.82
N LYS A 260 4.94 -2.74 -37.19
CA LYS A 260 4.13 -1.69 -37.86
C LYS A 260 4.01 -0.45 -36.99
N PRO A 261 3.57 0.71 -37.53
CA PRO A 261 3.10 1.81 -36.70
C PRO A 261 1.94 1.32 -35.83
N VAL A 262 2.10 1.35 -34.51
CA VAL A 262 1.09 0.87 -33.56
C VAL A 262 0.47 2.05 -32.84
N THR A 263 -0.82 1.91 -32.58
CA THR A 263 -1.57 2.69 -31.61
C THR A 263 -0.79 2.84 -30.29
N PRO A 264 -0.71 4.05 -29.71
CA PRO A 264 -0.13 4.24 -28.38
C PRO A 264 -0.73 3.26 -27.36
N TRP A 265 0.09 2.72 -26.45
CA TRP A 265 -0.40 1.74 -25.49
C TRP A 265 -1.57 2.24 -24.62
N PRO A 266 -1.74 3.53 -24.28
CA PRO A 266 -2.91 3.98 -23.51
C PRO A 266 -4.22 3.79 -24.26
N GLU A 267 -4.24 4.00 -25.58
CA GLU A 267 -5.41 3.76 -26.42
C GLU A 267 -5.70 2.26 -26.54
N LYS A 268 -4.65 1.44 -26.69
CA LYS A 268 -4.78 -0.02 -26.67
C LYS A 268 -5.28 -0.53 -25.32
N LEU A 269 -4.82 0.08 -24.22
CA LEU A 269 -5.27 -0.23 -22.87
C LEU A 269 -6.76 0.12 -22.71
N ASP A 270 -7.16 1.29 -23.18
CA ASP A 270 -8.56 1.71 -23.17
C ASP A 270 -9.44 0.72 -23.96
N GLU A 271 -9.03 0.31 -25.17
CA GLU A 271 -9.70 -0.75 -25.94
C GLU A 271 -9.79 -2.06 -25.17
N TRP A 272 -8.68 -2.45 -24.51
CA TRP A 272 -8.62 -3.68 -23.75
C TRP A 272 -9.64 -3.71 -22.60
N PHE A 273 -9.82 -2.59 -21.91
CA PHE A 273 -10.81 -2.44 -20.83
C PHE A 273 -12.25 -2.29 -21.33
N ARG A 274 -12.51 -2.19 -22.64
CA ARG A 274 -13.88 -2.32 -23.18
C ARG A 274 -14.41 -3.74 -23.06
N ASN A 275 -13.51 -4.73 -23.01
CA ASN A 275 -13.92 -6.12 -22.83
C ASN A 275 -14.05 -6.44 -21.33
N PRO A 276 -15.27 -6.69 -20.83
CA PRO A 276 -15.49 -7.02 -19.43
C PRO A 276 -14.91 -8.39 -19.04
N ASP A 277 -14.47 -9.24 -19.97
CA ASP A 277 -13.91 -10.57 -19.67
C ASP A 277 -12.43 -10.56 -19.24
N PHE A 278 -11.89 -9.38 -18.94
CA PHE A 278 -10.47 -9.15 -18.68
C PHE A 278 -9.98 -9.61 -17.26
N TYR A 279 -10.83 -10.25 -16.45
CA TYR A 279 -10.50 -10.61 -15.07
C TYR A 279 -9.53 -11.82 -14.99
N GLY A 280 -8.21 -11.54 -14.95
CA GLY A 280 -7.13 -12.53 -14.78
C GLY A 280 -6.77 -12.88 -13.33
N TYR A 281 -5.56 -13.41 -13.12
CA TYR A 281 -5.07 -14.02 -11.85
C TYR A 281 -4.18 -13.13 -10.97
N ILE A 282 -3.76 -11.95 -11.44
CA ILE A 282 -2.72 -11.15 -10.77
C ILE A 282 -3.26 -9.77 -10.38
N PRO A 283 -2.97 -9.31 -9.15
CA PRO A 283 -3.35 -7.97 -8.70
C PRO A 283 -2.85 -6.91 -9.68
N ILE A 284 -3.79 -6.19 -10.27
CA ILE A 284 -3.51 -5.09 -11.19
C ILE A 284 -3.46 -3.81 -10.37
N ARG A 285 -2.42 -2.99 -10.58
CA ARG A 285 -2.30 -1.66 -9.98
C ARG A 285 -3.13 -0.67 -10.78
N VAL A 286 -4.43 -0.68 -10.56
CA VAL A 286 -5.38 0.14 -11.34
C VAL A 286 -4.99 1.62 -11.27
N SER A 287 -4.51 2.11 -10.12
CA SER A 287 -4.10 3.51 -9.98
C SER A 287 -2.98 3.95 -10.93
N SER A 288 -2.14 3.03 -11.41
CA SER A 288 -1.04 3.36 -12.33
C SER A 288 -1.53 3.84 -13.70
N PHE A 289 -2.71 3.40 -14.15
CA PHE A 289 -3.22 3.71 -15.49
C PHE A 289 -4.65 4.23 -15.49
N PHE A 290 -5.33 4.30 -14.34
CA PHE A 290 -6.72 4.74 -14.25
C PHE A 290 -6.99 6.10 -14.91
N HIS A 291 -6.03 7.03 -14.79
CA HIS A 291 -6.10 8.37 -15.38
C HIS A 291 -6.01 8.36 -16.92
N LEU A 292 -5.52 7.27 -17.51
CA LEU A 292 -5.39 7.10 -18.97
C LEU A 292 -6.65 6.51 -19.60
N LEU A 293 -7.55 5.95 -18.78
CA LEU A 293 -8.79 5.36 -19.27
C LEU A 293 -9.84 6.44 -19.55
N SER A 294 -10.62 6.21 -20.60
CA SER A 294 -11.85 6.95 -20.84
C SER A 294 -12.82 6.80 -19.66
N ARG A 295 -13.73 7.77 -19.51
CA ARG A 295 -14.74 7.76 -18.44
C ARG A 295 -15.59 6.48 -18.45
N GLU A 296 -15.87 5.94 -19.63
CA GLU A 296 -16.61 4.68 -19.79
C GLU A 296 -15.80 3.51 -19.25
N ASN A 297 -14.53 3.37 -19.66
CA ASN A 297 -13.68 2.25 -19.25
C ASN A 297 -13.20 2.35 -17.79
N ARG A 298 -13.15 3.54 -17.20
CA ARG A 298 -12.96 3.70 -15.75
C ARG A 298 -14.05 3.00 -14.94
N ARG A 299 -15.30 2.99 -15.42
CA ARG A 299 -16.41 2.27 -14.77
C ARG A 299 -16.24 0.76 -14.85
N ASN A 300 -15.60 0.26 -15.90
CA ASN A 300 -15.26 -1.16 -16.04
C ASN A 300 -14.21 -1.60 -15.01
N CYS A 301 -13.52 -0.67 -14.33
CA CYS A 301 -12.65 -0.99 -13.19
C CYS A 301 -13.42 -1.16 -11.88
N PHE A 302 -14.68 -0.74 -11.77
CA PHE A 302 -15.42 -0.77 -10.49
C PHE A 302 -15.54 -2.17 -9.90
N PRO A 303 -15.78 -3.23 -10.70
CA PRO A 303 -15.77 -4.60 -10.19
C PRO A 303 -14.44 -5.02 -9.55
N LEU A 304 -13.33 -4.41 -9.94
CA LEU A 304 -12.01 -4.70 -9.36
C LEU A 304 -11.87 -4.14 -7.94
N PHE A 305 -12.62 -3.11 -7.57
CA PHE A 305 -12.46 -2.42 -6.28
C PHE A 305 -13.10 -3.14 -5.09
N GLY A 306 -13.68 -4.34 -5.25
CA GLY A 306 -14.31 -5.03 -4.13
C GLY A 306 -14.34 -6.55 -4.24
N GLN A 307 -14.08 -7.22 -3.12
CA GLN A 307 -14.31 -8.64 -2.90
C GLN A 307 -15.72 -8.85 -2.35
N GLU A 308 -16.74 -8.74 -3.20
CA GLU A 308 -18.05 -9.28 -2.81
C GLU A 308 -18.04 -10.77 -3.10
N LYS A 309 -17.60 -11.54 -2.10
CA LYS A 309 -18.06 -12.92 -1.99
C LYS A 309 -19.53 -12.81 -1.58
N SER A 310 -20.46 -12.95 -2.52
CA SER A 310 -21.85 -13.16 -2.13
C SER A 310 -21.87 -14.44 -1.28
N LEU A 311 -22.05 -14.25 0.03
CA LEU A 311 -22.16 -15.35 0.99
C LEU A 311 -23.51 -16.07 0.84
N ASP A 312 -24.48 -15.38 0.24
CA ASP A 312 -25.69 -16.00 -0.29
C ASP A 312 -25.59 -16.11 -1.81
N GLY A 313 -25.86 -17.32 -2.31
CA GLY A 313 -25.97 -17.60 -3.74
C GLY A 313 -27.27 -17.09 -4.36
N ASP A 314 -27.91 -16.07 -3.79
CA ASP A 314 -29.24 -15.62 -4.19
C ASP A 314 -29.23 -14.17 -4.75
N LEU A 315 -29.06 -14.11 -6.08
CA LEU A 315 -29.65 -13.21 -7.07
C LEU A 315 -30.23 -11.86 -6.62
N ARG A 316 -29.87 -10.77 -7.34
CA ARG A 316 -30.85 -10.08 -8.25
C ARG A 316 -30.41 -8.86 -9.05
N LEU A 317 -29.18 -8.33 -8.96
CA LEU A 317 -28.87 -7.08 -9.70
C LEU A 317 -27.83 -7.16 -10.81
N ASN A 318 -27.41 -8.35 -11.24
CA ASN A 318 -26.20 -8.41 -12.05
C ASN A 318 -26.25 -9.63 -13.01
N LEU A 319 -27.27 -9.61 -13.86
CA LEU A 319 -27.70 -10.69 -14.79
C LEU A 319 -26.68 -11.12 -15.86
N ASN A 320 -25.47 -10.56 -15.90
CA ASN A 320 -24.47 -10.92 -16.91
C ASN A 320 -23.24 -11.67 -16.34
N TRP A 321 -22.94 -11.58 -15.04
CA TRP A 321 -21.76 -12.28 -14.48
C TRP A 321 -22.07 -13.72 -14.04
N GLU A 322 -23.28 -14.01 -13.56
CA GLU A 322 -23.64 -15.36 -13.10
C GLU A 322 -23.69 -16.39 -14.24
N ARG A 323 -24.15 -16.02 -15.44
CA ARG A 323 -24.11 -16.90 -16.62
C ARG A 323 -22.67 -17.26 -17.06
N ARG A 324 -21.67 -16.47 -16.67
CA ARG A 324 -20.25 -16.68 -17.03
C ARG A 324 -19.48 -17.50 -15.98
N ARG A 325 -20.06 -17.72 -14.79
CA ARG A 325 -19.45 -18.50 -13.70
C ARG A 325 -19.32 -19.99 -14.01
N GLY A 326 -20.14 -20.51 -14.93
CA GLY A 326 -20.23 -21.94 -15.25
C GLY A 326 -18.97 -22.56 -15.88
N PHE A 327 -18.00 -21.76 -16.33
CA PHE A 327 -16.78 -22.27 -16.97
C PHE A 327 -15.53 -22.28 -16.09
N PHE A 328 -15.52 -21.55 -14.96
CA PHE A 328 -14.27 -21.27 -14.25
C PHE A 328 -14.45 -21.12 -12.71
N PRO A 329 -14.72 -22.22 -11.97
CA PRO A 329 -14.99 -22.18 -10.53
C PRO A 329 -13.76 -22.02 -9.61
N LEU A 330 -12.53 -21.94 -10.15
CA LEU A 330 -11.27 -21.92 -9.36
C LEU A 330 -10.47 -20.60 -9.42
N TYR A 331 -11.08 -19.50 -9.86
CA TYR A 331 -10.35 -18.29 -10.23
C TYR A 331 -10.48 -17.23 -9.14
N LYS A 332 -9.36 -16.96 -8.45
CA LYS A 332 -9.20 -15.88 -7.49
C LYS A 332 -9.60 -14.56 -8.17
N GLN A 333 -10.64 -13.90 -7.67
CA GLN A 333 -11.07 -12.61 -8.22
C GLN A 333 -9.91 -11.61 -8.15
N ASN A 334 -9.55 -11.05 -9.29
CA ASN A 334 -8.64 -9.92 -9.38
C ASN A 334 -9.24 -8.76 -8.60
N THR A 335 -8.68 -8.46 -7.44
CA THR A 335 -9.06 -7.27 -6.69
C THR A 335 -7.96 -6.26 -6.77
N ALA A 336 -8.32 -5.07 -7.27
CA ALA A 336 -7.49 -3.89 -7.16
C ALA A 336 -7.07 -3.71 -5.70
N HIS A 337 -5.87 -3.17 -5.51
CA HIS A 337 -5.39 -2.95 -4.17
C HIS A 337 -6.22 -1.84 -3.52
N ASP A 338 -6.41 -1.87 -2.20
CA ASP A 338 -7.26 -0.90 -1.51
C ASP A 338 -6.76 0.54 -1.63
N ASP A 339 -5.45 0.73 -1.86
CA ASP A 339 -4.88 2.04 -2.16
C ASP A 339 -5.15 2.48 -3.60
N ASP A 340 -5.35 1.56 -4.54
CA ASP A 340 -5.80 1.88 -5.90
C ASP A 340 -7.17 2.55 -5.81
N LEU A 341 -8.09 2.00 -5.01
CA LEU A 341 -9.41 2.59 -4.82
C LEU A 341 -9.34 4.04 -4.33
N ARG A 342 -8.53 4.32 -3.30
CA ARG A 342 -8.37 5.69 -2.77
C ARG A 342 -7.74 6.63 -3.80
N LEU A 343 -6.71 6.20 -4.52
CA LEU A 343 -6.09 7.01 -5.57
C LEU A 343 -7.04 7.26 -6.74
N CYS A 344 -7.80 6.25 -7.15
CA CYS A 344 -8.78 6.37 -8.23
C CYS A 344 -9.95 7.27 -7.83
N LEU A 345 -10.42 7.22 -6.58
CA LEU A 345 -11.44 8.13 -6.05
C LEU A 345 -11.03 9.60 -6.22
N ASN A 346 -9.75 9.92 -6.05
CA ASN A 346 -9.24 11.28 -6.22
C ASN A 346 -9.14 11.72 -7.69
N LEU A 347 -9.16 10.77 -8.62
CA LEU A 347 -9.15 11.01 -10.08
C LEU A 347 -10.56 11.00 -10.69
N MET A 348 -11.54 10.46 -9.98
CA MET A 348 -12.93 10.37 -10.44
C MET A 348 -13.64 11.71 -10.32
N ASP A 349 -14.48 12.00 -11.30
CA ASP A 349 -15.42 13.12 -11.22
C ASP A 349 -16.55 12.84 -10.19
N LYS A 350 -17.46 13.80 -10.02
CA LYS A 350 -18.57 13.69 -9.06
C LYS A 350 -19.46 12.50 -9.40
N GLU A 351 -19.86 12.36 -10.66
CA GLU A 351 -20.84 11.35 -11.05
C GLU A 351 -20.22 9.94 -11.02
N GLU A 352 -18.94 9.79 -11.39
CA GLU A 352 -18.18 8.55 -11.25
C GLU A 352 -18.12 8.09 -9.79
N ARG A 353 -17.83 9.00 -8.85
CA ARG A 353 -17.81 8.69 -7.41
C ARG A 353 -19.19 8.29 -6.89
N ILE A 354 -20.24 9.02 -7.23
CA ILE A 354 -21.61 8.66 -6.84
C ILE A 354 -21.98 7.27 -7.38
N LEU A 355 -21.63 6.97 -8.62
CA LEU A 355 -21.86 5.66 -9.22
C LEU A 355 -21.11 4.58 -8.45
N LEU A 356 -19.82 4.80 -8.15
CA LEU A 356 -19.02 3.85 -7.37
C LEU A 356 -19.60 3.65 -5.96
N PHE A 357 -20.05 4.71 -5.28
CA PHE A 357 -20.67 4.62 -3.95
C PHE A 357 -21.96 3.81 -3.96
N ARG A 358 -22.77 3.94 -5.01
CA ARG A 358 -23.97 3.11 -5.19
C ARG A 358 -23.63 1.66 -5.49
N CYS A 359 -22.56 1.42 -6.24
CA CYS A 359 -22.17 0.07 -6.66
C CYS A 359 -21.39 -0.70 -5.59
N ARG A 360 -20.54 -0.03 -4.81
CA ARG A 360 -19.53 -0.65 -3.91
C ARG A 360 -19.30 0.16 -2.62
N PRO A 361 -20.35 0.51 -1.85
CA PRO A 361 -20.20 1.36 -0.67
C PRO A 361 -19.31 0.73 0.40
N SER A 362 -19.44 -0.59 0.64
CA SER A 362 -18.63 -1.30 1.64
C SER A 362 -17.15 -1.29 1.30
N SER A 363 -16.80 -1.49 0.04
CA SER A 363 -15.40 -1.54 -0.41
C SER A 363 -14.72 -0.19 -0.28
N VAL A 364 -15.44 0.89 -0.63
CA VAL A 364 -14.96 2.26 -0.44
C VAL A 364 -14.70 2.52 1.04
N LEU A 365 -15.66 2.26 1.93
CA LEU A 365 -15.50 2.52 3.36
C LEU A 365 -14.40 1.67 4.01
N ARG A 366 -14.29 0.39 3.63
CA ARG A 366 -13.19 -0.49 4.05
C ARG A 366 -11.82 0.04 3.68
N SER A 367 -11.68 0.74 2.55
CA SER A 367 -10.42 1.36 2.18
C SER A 367 -10.00 2.45 3.15
N PHE A 368 -10.92 3.09 3.88
CA PHE A 368 -10.61 4.10 4.90
C PHE A 368 -10.45 3.51 6.32
N LEU A 369 -10.83 2.26 6.53
CA LEU A 369 -10.57 1.49 7.76
C LEU A 369 -9.14 0.93 7.85
N LYS A 370 -8.27 1.32 6.93
CA LYS A 370 -6.87 0.91 6.96
C LYS A 370 -6.05 2.02 7.57
N TRP A 371 -5.11 1.65 8.43
CA TRP A 371 -4.09 2.59 8.87
C TRP A 371 -3.38 3.27 7.68
N PRO A 372 -3.13 4.59 7.73
CA PRO A 372 -3.45 5.54 8.82
C PRO A 372 -4.77 6.32 8.63
N TYR A 373 -5.71 5.85 7.81
CA TYR A 373 -6.85 6.63 7.30
C TYR A 373 -8.09 6.68 8.21
N HIS A 374 -8.03 6.13 9.42
CA HIS A 374 -9.19 6.03 10.32
C HIS A 374 -9.88 7.36 10.61
N ASP A 375 -9.12 8.44 10.76
CA ASP A 375 -9.70 9.76 11.07
C ASP A 375 -10.61 10.27 9.93
N ILE A 376 -10.43 9.75 8.72
CA ILE A 376 -11.24 10.08 7.54
C ILE A 376 -12.42 9.13 7.39
N PHE A 377 -12.37 7.94 7.99
CA PHE A 377 -13.41 6.92 7.84
C PHE A 377 -14.78 7.46 8.21
N MET A 378 -14.92 8.11 9.37
CA MET A 378 -16.23 8.64 9.81
C MET A 378 -16.72 9.79 8.92
N GLU A 379 -15.81 10.65 8.44
CA GLU A 379 -16.15 11.70 7.48
C GLU A 379 -16.72 11.11 6.17
N MET A 380 -16.11 10.02 5.69
CA MET A 380 -16.61 9.31 4.51
C MET A 380 -17.92 8.57 4.78
N ALA A 381 -18.03 7.87 5.92
CA ALA A 381 -19.24 7.15 6.32
C ALA A 381 -20.47 8.08 6.36
N ASN A 382 -20.32 9.26 6.97
CA ASN A 382 -21.38 10.25 7.11
C ASN A 382 -21.92 10.73 5.75
N GLN A 383 -21.07 10.78 4.74
CA GLN A 383 -21.45 11.18 3.38
C GLN A 383 -22.02 10.02 2.56
N MET A 384 -21.74 8.79 2.97
CA MET A 384 -22.11 7.58 2.24
C MET A 384 -23.38 6.90 2.75
N TRP A 385 -23.95 7.31 3.89
CA TRP A 385 -25.20 6.76 4.42
C TRP A 385 -26.32 6.57 3.38
N PRO A 386 -26.59 7.50 2.44
CA PRO A 386 -27.63 7.30 1.42
C PRO A 386 -27.38 6.14 0.43
N TYR A 387 -26.15 5.61 0.39
CA TYR A 387 -25.72 4.56 -0.54
C TYR A 387 -25.45 3.22 0.16
N ILE A 388 -25.39 3.19 1.49
CA ILE A 388 -25.12 1.98 2.26
C ILE A 388 -26.42 1.15 2.33
N SER A 389 -26.39 -0.11 1.93
CA SER A 389 -27.47 -1.07 2.21
C SER A 389 -27.27 -1.72 3.58
N ILE A 390 -28.29 -2.45 4.06
CA ILE A 390 -28.16 -3.22 5.31
C ILE A 390 -27.02 -4.25 5.24
N ASP A 391 -26.88 -4.95 4.11
CA ASP A 391 -25.81 -5.92 3.89
C ASP A 391 -24.45 -5.24 3.88
N CYS A 392 -24.34 -4.06 3.27
CA CYS A 392 -23.11 -3.28 3.25
C CYS A 392 -22.74 -2.80 4.66
N PHE A 393 -23.72 -2.33 5.44
CA PHE A 393 -23.50 -1.94 6.82
C PHE A 393 -23.00 -3.12 7.66
N GLU A 394 -23.63 -4.28 7.53
CA GLU A 394 -23.21 -5.50 8.21
C GLU A 394 -21.80 -5.91 7.79
N ASP A 395 -21.51 -5.90 6.49
CA ASP A 395 -20.20 -6.20 5.89
C ASP A 395 -19.08 -5.27 6.42
N ILE A 396 -19.37 -3.98 6.61
CA ILE A 396 -18.44 -3.01 7.22
C ILE A 396 -18.22 -3.33 8.70
N LEU A 397 -19.28 -3.60 9.48
CA LEU A 397 -19.14 -3.96 10.89
C LEU A 397 -18.32 -5.23 11.07
N ARG A 398 -18.59 -6.27 10.25
CA ARG A 398 -17.79 -7.50 10.22
C ARG A 398 -16.33 -7.21 9.92
N TYR A 399 -16.07 -6.31 8.97
CA TYR A 399 -14.70 -5.92 8.63
C TYR A 399 -13.99 -5.29 9.82
N ILE A 400 -14.60 -4.29 10.47
CA ILE A 400 -14.02 -3.62 11.65
C ILE A 400 -13.71 -4.64 12.75
N LEU A 401 -14.62 -5.57 13.00
CA LEU A 401 -14.44 -6.62 14.03
C LEU A 401 -13.42 -7.69 13.65
N SER A 402 -13.16 -7.87 12.36
CA SER A 402 -12.17 -8.82 11.88
C SER A 402 -10.75 -8.26 11.88
N VAL A 403 -10.57 -6.94 12.00
CA VAL A 403 -9.24 -6.34 12.13
C VAL A 403 -8.54 -6.98 13.34
N PRO A 404 -7.36 -7.59 13.15
CA PRO A 404 -6.70 -8.28 14.23
C PRO A 404 -6.44 -7.36 15.43
N PRO A 405 -6.49 -7.90 16.67
CA PRO A 405 -6.10 -7.16 17.85
C PRO A 405 -4.72 -6.51 17.69
N GLY A 406 -4.45 -5.43 18.41
CA GLY A 406 -3.17 -4.73 18.45
C GLY A 406 -2.70 -4.00 17.18
N LEU A 407 -3.29 -4.21 16.00
CA LEU A 407 -3.12 -3.25 14.89
C LEU A 407 -3.79 -1.92 15.25
N GLU A 408 -4.92 -1.98 15.93
CA GLU A 408 -5.81 -0.85 16.16
C GLU A 408 -6.76 -1.05 17.36
N ASP A 409 -6.53 -1.92 18.35
CA ASP A 409 -7.56 -2.28 19.38
C ASP A 409 -8.35 -1.09 19.98
N VAL A 410 -7.68 0.02 20.29
CA VAL A 410 -8.35 1.23 20.80
C VAL A 410 -9.07 2.00 19.69
N CYS A 411 -8.53 2.02 18.48
CA CYS A 411 -9.11 2.70 17.34
C CYS A 411 -10.26 1.90 16.70
N CYS A 412 -10.13 0.59 16.45
CA CYS A 412 -11.18 -0.22 15.84
C CYS A 412 -12.44 -0.27 16.70
N LEU A 413 -12.32 -0.50 18.02
CA LEU A 413 -13.50 -0.51 18.89
C LEU A 413 -14.14 0.87 19.00
N LYS A 414 -13.32 1.94 19.03
CA LYS A 414 -13.83 3.31 18.99
C LYS A 414 -14.54 3.60 17.67
N ILE A 415 -13.95 3.27 16.54
CA ILE A 415 -14.55 3.44 15.19
C ILE A 415 -15.81 2.59 15.07
N PHE A 416 -15.78 1.35 15.55
CA PHE A 416 -16.94 0.47 15.57
C PHE A 416 -18.09 1.12 16.34
N LYS A 417 -17.80 1.63 17.54
CA LYS A 417 -18.79 2.29 18.40
C LYS A 417 -19.32 3.57 17.75
N GLU A 418 -18.45 4.45 17.26
CA GLU A 418 -18.85 5.69 16.57
C GLU A 418 -19.69 5.39 15.32
N PHE A 419 -19.26 4.44 14.49
CA PHE A 419 -19.98 4.03 13.29
C PHE A 419 -21.34 3.39 13.61
N TRP A 420 -21.39 2.58 14.67
CA TRP A 420 -22.64 2.03 15.17
C TRP A 420 -23.55 3.15 15.69
N ASP A 421 -23.06 4.04 16.53
CA ASP A 421 -23.85 5.09 17.18
C ASP A 421 -24.46 6.04 16.14
N GLU A 422 -23.70 6.45 15.13
CA GLU A 422 -24.14 7.31 14.03
C GLU A 422 -25.01 6.60 12.98
N SER A 423 -25.13 5.26 13.03
CA SER A 423 -25.91 4.52 12.04
C SER A 423 -27.43 4.74 12.16
N PRO A 424 -28.18 4.68 11.05
CA PRO A 424 -29.63 4.75 11.07
C PRO A 424 -30.26 3.72 12.00
N TYR A 425 -31.27 4.13 12.78
CA TYR A 425 -31.97 3.26 13.71
C TYR A 425 -32.54 1.99 13.05
N SER A 426 -33.03 2.12 11.81
CA SER A 426 -33.55 1.00 11.03
C SER A 426 -32.51 -0.09 10.76
N TYR A 427 -31.22 0.24 10.69
CA TYR A 427 -30.16 -0.75 10.52
C TYR A 427 -29.86 -1.48 11.84
N LYS A 428 -29.85 -0.73 12.95
CA LYS A 428 -29.67 -1.30 14.28
C LYS A 428 -30.76 -2.34 14.58
N GLU A 429 -32.02 -2.03 14.29
CA GLU A 429 -33.17 -2.95 14.43
C GLU A 429 -32.99 -4.24 13.64
N GLN A 430 -32.59 -4.15 12.37
CA GLN A 430 -32.44 -5.32 11.49
C GLN A 430 -31.29 -6.24 11.92
N ILE A 431 -30.23 -5.67 12.51
CA ILE A 431 -29.05 -6.43 12.97
C ILE A 431 -29.22 -7.00 14.39
N LYS A 432 -30.35 -6.73 15.07
CA LYS A 432 -30.59 -7.19 16.45
C LYS A 432 -30.46 -8.70 16.66
N ASN A 433 -30.69 -9.51 15.62
CA ASN A 433 -30.59 -10.97 15.74
C ASN A 433 -29.24 -11.53 15.25
N SER A 434 -28.31 -10.66 14.84
CA SER A 434 -26.99 -11.08 14.37
C SER A 434 -26.01 -11.33 15.53
N TYR A 435 -24.96 -12.10 15.25
CA TYR A 435 -23.85 -12.29 16.18
C TYR A 435 -23.06 -10.99 16.47
N ILE A 436 -23.22 -9.95 15.63
CA ILE A 436 -22.54 -8.65 15.78
C ILE A 436 -22.98 -7.95 17.06
N LEU A 437 -24.22 -8.17 17.53
CA LEU A 437 -24.68 -7.61 18.81
C LEU A 437 -23.82 -8.05 20.00
N LYS A 438 -23.22 -9.24 19.97
CA LYS A 438 -22.32 -9.68 21.05
C LYS A 438 -21.10 -8.75 21.15
N TRP A 439 -20.64 -8.24 20.01
CA TRP A 439 -19.52 -7.31 19.93
C TRP A 439 -19.92 -5.88 20.26
N VAL A 440 -21.14 -5.45 19.88
CA VAL A 440 -21.70 -4.16 20.33
C VAL A 440 -21.71 -4.08 21.86
N LYS A 441 -22.26 -5.11 22.53
CA LYS A 441 -22.29 -5.17 24.00
C LYS A 441 -20.89 -5.12 24.62
N ARG A 442 -19.90 -5.74 23.97
CA ARG A 442 -18.50 -5.70 24.42
C ARG A 442 -17.85 -4.33 24.22
N ALA A 443 -18.25 -3.57 23.20
CA ALA A 443 -17.74 -2.22 22.96
C ALA A 443 -18.39 -1.17 23.88
N GLU A 444 -19.54 -1.48 24.48
CA GLU A 444 -20.24 -0.63 25.45
C GLU A 444 -19.69 -0.74 26.89
N THR A 445 -19.11 -1.88 27.24
CA THR A 445 -18.43 -2.14 28.52
C THR A 445 -16.99 -1.67 28.50
#